data_AF-A0A946VKJ4-F1
#
_entry.id   AF-A0A946VKJ4-F1
#
_cell.length_a   1.000
_cell.length_b   1.000
_cell.length_c   1.000
_cell.angle_alpha   90.00
_cell.angle_beta   90.00
_cell.angle_gamma   90.00
#
_symmetry.space_group_name_H-M   'P 1'
#
loop_
_entity.id
_entity.type
_entity.pdbx_description
1 polymer ?
#
loop_
_entity_poly.entity_id
_entity_poly.type
_entity_poly.pdbx_seq_one_letter_code
_entity_poly.pdbx_strand_id
1 'polypeptide(L)'
;SGFGQVIGPEAMDLAIEHTRPMNVINHMLTIVLNPAVFEDYKAFVAEAEKFVAYIKQTPPAADTESVLMPGDPERRCKLQRLEGGIPIDLGTWQQLLDTAASVGISEAECTSLAT
;
A
#
# COMPACT_ATOMS: atom_id res chain seq x y z
N SER A 1 21.65 29.15 -8.68
CA SER A 1 21.83 28.38 -7.44
C SER A 1 20.61 28.58 -6.56
N GLY A 2 19.74 27.57 -6.45
CA GLY A 2 18.50 27.70 -5.68
C GLY A 2 17.52 26.58 -5.95
N PHE A 3 17.95 25.32 -5.80
CA PHE A 3 17.03 24.21 -5.61
C PHE A 3 16.64 24.22 -4.12
N GLY A 4 15.61 24.98 -3.78
CA GLY A 4 15.04 25.03 -2.43
C GLY A 4 13.80 24.16 -2.38
N GLN A 5 13.74 23.25 -1.39
CA GLN A 5 12.52 22.50 -1.08
C GLN A 5 11.48 23.47 -0.49
N VAL A 6 10.24 23.42 -0.98
CA VAL A 6 9.12 24.13 -0.37
C VAL A 6 8.45 23.17 0.61
N ILE A 7 8.53 23.49 1.90
CA ILE A 7 7.86 22.75 2.97
C ILE A 7 7.01 23.74 3.75
N GLY A 8 5.69 23.56 3.72
CA GLY A 8 4.74 24.43 4.42
C GLY A 8 3.37 24.52 3.71
N PRO A 9 2.39 25.23 4.30
CA PRO A 9 1.06 25.41 3.72
C PRO A 9 1.06 26.04 2.31
N GLU A 10 2.11 26.77 1.94
CA GLU A 10 2.33 27.29 0.58
C GLU A 10 2.45 26.19 -0.49
N ALA A 11 2.88 24.97 -0.10
CA ALA A 11 2.90 23.81 -1.00
C ALA A 11 1.48 23.30 -1.32
N MET A 12 0.51 23.54 -0.43
CA MET A 12 -0.89 23.15 -0.62
C MET A 12 -1.62 24.13 -1.54
N ASP A 13 -1.38 25.44 -1.38
CA ASP A 13 -1.96 26.48 -2.25
C ASP A 13 -1.46 26.34 -3.70
N LEU A 14 -0.20 25.92 -3.88
CA LEU A 14 0.38 25.64 -5.20
C LEU A 14 -0.23 24.41 -5.89
N ALA A 15 -0.74 23.44 -5.12
CA ALA A 15 -1.31 22.20 -5.65
C ALA A 15 -2.73 22.37 -6.20
N ILE A 16 -3.44 23.43 -5.78
CA ILE A 16 -4.86 23.61 -6.06
C ILE A 16 -5.11 24.43 -7.34
N GLU A 17 -4.19 25.28 -7.79
CA GLU A 17 -4.56 26.32 -8.79
C GLU A 17 -4.06 26.15 -10.24
N HIS A 18 -3.01 25.40 -10.60
CA HIS A 18 -2.52 25.45 -12.00
C HIS A 18 -1.86 24.17 -12.55
N THR A 19 -2.43 23.69 -13.66
CA THR A 19 -1.90 22.70 -14.62
C THR A 19 -0.58 23.18 -15.25
N ARG A 20 0.56 22.97 -14.57
CA ARG A 20 1.92 23.02 -15.13
C ARG A 20 2.63 21.70 -14.85
N PRO A 21 3.57 21.23 -15.70
CA PRO A 21 4.28 19.97 -15.47
C PRO A 21 5.02 20.08 -14.12
N MET A 22 4.53 19.33 -13.14
CA MET A 22 4.97 19.39 -11.76
C MET A 22 6.43 18.94 -11.64
N ASN A 23 7.29 19.82 -11.14
CA ASN A 23 8.54 19.46 -10.48
C ASN A 23 8.28 18.88 -9.07
N VAL A 24 7.17 18.15 -8.88
CA VAL A 24 7.00 17.33 -7.67
C VAL A 24 7.86 16.10 -7.86
N ILE A 25 9.09 16.22 -7.37
CA ILE A 25 10.00 15.11 -7.28
C ILE A 25 9.51 14.27 -6.09
N ASN A 26 8.85 13.15 -6.37
CA ASN A 26 8.55 12.17 -5.35
C ASN A 26 9.88 11.63 -4.82
N HIS A 27 10.20 11.93 -3.57
CA HIS A 27 11.39 11.44 -2.89
C HIS A 27 11.01 10.29 -1.97
N MET A 28 11.79 9.22 -2.02
CA MET A 28 11.69 8.12 -1.09
C MET A 28 12.89 8.19 -0.13
N LEU A 29 12.63 8.37 1.16
CA LEU A 29 13.60 8.12 2.22
C LEU A 29 13.37 6.71 2.76
N THR A 30 14.41 5.88 2.74
CA THR A 30 14.36 4.53 3.30
C THR A 30 15.42 4.39 4.38
N ILE A 31 15.01 3.89 5.55
CA ILE A 31 15.89 3.54 6.65
C ILE A 31 15.82 2.02 6.83
N VAL A 32 16.95 1.34 6.70
CA VAL A 32 17.06 -0.12 6.88
C VAL A 32 17.96 -0.39 8.07
N LEU A 33 17.43 -1.11 9.07
CA LEU A 33 18.15 -1.49 10.27
C LEU A 33 18.37 -3.00 10.24
N ASN A 34 19.62 -3.44 10.45
CA ASN A 34 19.94 -4.85 10.60
C ASN A 34 19.84 -5.23 12.10
N PRO A 35 18.83 -6.01 12.51
CA PRO A 35 18.67 -6.39 13.93
C PRO A 35 19.85 -7.22 14.46
N ALA A 36 20.57 -7.93 13.59
CA ALA A 36 21.73 -8.74 13.97
C ALA A 36 22.92 -7.94 14.54
N VAL A 37 22.89 -6.60 14.44
CA VAL A 37 23.88 -5.71 15.05
C VAL A 37 23.60 -5.50 16.55
N PHE A 38 22.36 -5.71 16.98
CA PHE A 38 21.94 -5.50 18.37
C PHE A 38 21.86 -6.82 19.15
N GLU A 39 21.34 -7.89 18.53
CA GLU A 39 21.18 -9.21 19.16
C GLU A 39 21.17 -10.33 18.10
N ASP A 40 21.21 -11.60 18.51
CA ASP A 40 20.89 -12.73 17.64
C ASP A 40 19.51 -12.56 16.97
N TYR A 41 19.48 -12.78 15.65
CA TYR A 41 18.29 -12.58 14.83
C TYR A 41 17.10 -13.42 15.28
N LYS A 42 17.33 -14.68 15.68
CA LYS A 42 16.23 -15.57 16.08
C LYS A 42 15.68 -15.16 17.43
N ALA A 43 16.53 -14.72 18.36
CA ALA A 43 16.09 -14.17 19.64
C ALA A 43 15.21 -12.92 19.43
N PHE A 44 15.66 -11.98 18.60
CA PHE A 44 14.89 -10.77 18.26
C PHE A 44 13.52 -11.10 17.65
N VAL A 45 13.47 -12.02 16.67
CA VAL A 45 12.20 -12.45 16.05
C VAL A 45 11.27 -13.08 17.08
N ALA A 46 11.79 -13.97 17.93
CA ALA A 46 10.99 -14.63 18.97
C ALA A 46 10.44 -13.63 20.00
N GLU A 47 11.19 -12.59 20.36
CA GLU A 47 10.71 -11.53 21.24
C GLU A 47 9.61 -10.68 20.56
N ALA A 48 9.83 -10.28 19.30
CA ALA A 48 8.83 -9.55 18.52
C ALA A 48 7.52 -10.34 18.38
N GLU A 49 7.59 -11.65 18.15
CA GLU A 49 6.41 -12.54 18.08
C GLU A 49 5.66 -12.59 19.42
N LYS A 50 6.39 -12.71 20.54
CA LYS A 50 5.77 -12.67 21.89
C LYS A 50 5.09 -11.34 22.16
N PHE A 51 5.73 -10.23 21.77
CA PHE A 51 5.17 -8.90 21.93
C PHE A 51 3.89 -8.73 21.11
N VAL A 52 3.90 -9.17 19.85
CA VAL A 52 2.70 -9.21 19.00
C VAL A 52 1.59 -10.05 19.65
N ALA A 53 1.93 -11.26 20.14
CA ALA A 53 0.97 -12.14 20.77
C ALA A 53 0.37 -11.54 22.05
N TYR A 54 1.17 -10.81 22.83
CA TYR A 54 0.72 -10.09 24.01
C TYR A 54 -0.25 -8.96 23.66
N ILE A 55 0.06 -8.14 22.65
CA ILE A 55 -0.85 -7.07 22.20
C ILE A 55 -2.20 -7.65 21.75
N LYS A 56 -2.18 -8.74 20.99
CA LYS A 56 -3.41 -9.40 20.49
C LYS A 56 -4.31 -9.99 21.58
N GLN A 57 -3.79 -10.22 22.80
CA GLN A 57 -4.58 -10.68 23.95
C GLN A 57 -5.32 -9.54 24.67
N THR A 58 -5.06 -8.29 24.28
CA THR A 58 -5.76 -7.14 24.86
C THR A 58 -7.25 -7.21 24.49
N PRO A 59 -8.17 -6.94 25.44
CA PRO A 59 -9.59 -6.89 25.14
C PRO A 59 -9.87 -5.94 23.97
N PRO A 60 -10.64 -6.38 22.95
CA PRO A 60 -10.97 -5.52 21.84
C PRO A 60 -11.85 -4.34 22.31
N ALA A 61 -11.77 -3.23 21.59
CA ALA A 61 -12.68 -2.11 21.80
C ALA A 61 -14.11 -2.51 21.41
N ALA A 62 -15.10 -1.76 21.90
CA ALA A 62 -16.49 -1.94 21.47
C ALA A 62 -16.57 -1.93 19.93
N ASP A 63 -17.38 -2.83 19.37
CA ASP A 63 -17.59 -3.01 17.93
C ASP A 63 -16.36 -3.49 17.14
N THR A 64 -15.33 -4.02 17.81
CA THR A 64 -14.21 -4.71 17.15
C THR A 64 -14.11 -6.16 17.59
N GLU A 65 -13.89 -7.08 16.65
CA GLU A 65 -13.82 -8.52 16.95
C GLU A 65 -12.50 -8.92 17.64
N SER A 66 -11.40 -8.25 17.31
CA SER A 66 -10.07 -8.54 17.83
C SER A 66 -9.10 -7.37 17.61
N VAL A 67 -8.03 -7.34 18.40
CA VAL A 67 -6.91 -6.44 18.19
C VAL A 67 -6.06 -6.96 17.03
N LEU A 68 -5.80 -6.09 16.05
CA LEU A 68 -5.02 -6.40 14.84
C LEU A 68 -3.69 -5.66 14.88
N MET A 69 -2.63 -6.29 14.37
CA MET A 69 -1.36 -5.60 14.16
C MET A 69 -1.34 -4.91 12.79
N PRO A 70 -0.55 -3.84 12.63
CA PRO A 70 -0.23 -3.30 11.31
C PRO A 70 0.24 -4.42 10.35
N GLY A 71 -0.33 -4.46 9.16
CA GLY A 71 -0.10 -5.51 8.17
C GLY A 71 -1.06 -6.71 8.27
N ASP A 72 -1.78 -6.92 9.37
CA ASP A 72 -2.75 -8.03 9.47
C ASP A 72 -3.96 -7.87 8.53
N PRO A 73 -4.61 -6.69 8.46
CA PRO A 73 -5.66 -6.45 7.46
C PRO A 73 -5.18 -6.70 6.02
N GLU A 74 -3.99 -6.24 5.68
CA GLU A 74 -3.39 -6.35 4.36
C GLU A 74 -3.04 -7.81 4.03
N ARG A 75 -2.49 -8.56 4.98
CA ARG A 75 -2.24 -10.01 4.82
C ARG A 75 -3.54 -10.77 4.58
N ARG A 76 -4.60 -10.47 5.35
CA ARG A 76 -5.93 -11.09 5.16
C ARG A 76 -6.51 -10.76 3.79
N CYS A 77 -6.49 -9.48 3.40
CA CYS A 77 -6.98 -9.03 2.11
C CYS A 77 -6.18 -9.66 0.96
N LYS A 78 -4.86 -9.79 1.10
CA LYS A 78 -4.00 -10.47 0.12
C LYS A 78 -4.37 -11.94 -0.03
N LEU A 79 -4.55 -12.68 1.05
CA LEU A 79 -4.98 -14.09 0.99
C LEU A 79 -6.33 -14.22 0.30
N GLN A 80 -7.31 -13.41 0.70
CA GLN A 80 -8.63 -13.38 0.07
C GLN A 80 -8.56 -13.09 -1.43
N ARG A 81 -7.71 -12.15 -1.86
CA ARG A 81 -7.55 -11.79 -3.28
C ARG A 81 -6.75 -12.81 -4.08
N LEU A 82 -5.82 -13.53 -3.45
CA LEU A 82 -5.10 -14.63 -4.08
C LEU A 82 -6.02 -15.84 -4.32
N GLU A 83 -6.96 -16.09 -3.41
CA GLU A 83 -7.89 -17.22 -3.50
C GLU A 83 -9.14 -16.89 -4.33
N GLY A 84 -9.71 -15.70 -4.15
CA GLY A 84 -11.00 -15.29 -4.71
C GLY A 84 -10.92 -14.24 -5.82
N GLY A 85 -9.72 -13.93 -6.31
CA GLY A 85 -9.51 -12.89 -7.31
C GLY A 85 -9.60 -11.46 -6.76
N ILE A 86 -9.24 -10.47 -7.58
CA ILE A 86 -9.29 -9.05 -7.22
C ILE A 86 -10.64 -8.49 -7.67
N PRO A 87 -11.49 -7.98 -6.76
CA PRO A 87 -12.73 -7.34 -7.17
C PRO A 87 -12.42 -6.03 -7.88
N ILE A 88 -12.94 -5.90 -9.10
CA ILE A 88 -12.85 -4.70 -9.93
C ILE A 88 -14.29 -4.23 -10.19
N ASP A 89 -14.57 -2.95 -9.94
CA ASP A 89 -15.88 -2.38 -10.27
C ASP A 89 -16.03 -2.20 -11.79
N LEU A 90 -17.27 -2.10 -12.26
CA LEU A 90 -17.58 -2.02 -13.70
C LEU A 90 -16.95 -0.80 -14.37
N GLY A 91 -16.82 0.33 -13.67
CA GLY A 91 -16.23 1.55 -14.22
C GLY A 91 -14.73 1.39 -14.44
N THR A 92 -14.02 0.86 -13.43
CA THR A 92 -12.59 0.53 -13.56
C THR A 92 -12.35 -0.54 -14.63
N TRP A 93 -13.23 -1.55 -14.73
CA TRP A 93 -13.12 -2.58 -15.78
C TRP A 93 -13.23 -1.97 -17.18
N GLN A 94 -14.19 -1.07 -17.41
CA GLN A 94 -14.31 -0.39 -18.70
C GLN A 94 -13.07 0.44 -19.03
N GLN A 95 -12.50 1.15 -18.06
CA GLN A 95 -11.27 1.92 -18.28
C GLN A 95 -10.09 1.03 -18.67
N LEU A 96 -10.00 -0.18 -18.10
CA LEU A 96 -8.98 -1.16 -18.50
C LEU A 96 -9.19 -1.61 -19.95
N LEU A 97 -10.43 -1.88 -20.36
CA LEU A 97 -10.75 -2.27 -21.74
C LEU A 97 -10.44 -1.15 -22.75
N ASP A 98 -10.82 0.09 -22.43
CA ASP A 98 -10.55 1.25 -23.30
C ASP A 98 -9.04 1.47 -23.47
N THR A 99 -8.28 1.30 -22.38
CA THR A 99 -6.82 1.38 -22.40
C THR A 99 -6.21 0.25 -23.22
N ALA A 100 -6.68 -0.98 -23.05
CA ALA A 100 -6.24 -2.14 -23.81
C ALA A 100 -6.49 -1.96 -25.32
N ALA A 101 -7.67 -1.45 -25.70
CA ALA A 101 -8.00 -1.13 -27.09
C ALA A 101 -7.06 -0.08 -27.69
N SER A 102 -6.66 0.93 -26.90
CA SER A 102 -5.72 1.97 -27.36
C SER A 102 -4.33 1.43 -27.75
N VAL A 103 -3.94 0.29 -27.20
CA VAL A 103 -2.67 -0.40 -27.49
C VAL A 103 -2.83 -1.63 -28.37
N GLY A 104 -4.03 -1.86 -28.92
CA GLY A 104 -4.32 -2.94 -29.86
C GLY A 104 -4.60 -4.31 -29.22
N ILE A 105 -4.87 -4.36 -27.91
CA ILE A 105 -5.29 -5.58 -27.21
C ILE A 105 -6.83 -5.67 -27.27
N SER A 106 -7.34 -6.83 -27.68
CA SER A 106 -8.79 -7.03 -27.80
C SER A 106 -9.47 -7.29 -26.44
N GLU A 107 -10.77 -7.02 -26.37
CA GLU A 107 -11.59 -7.35 -25.20
C GLU A 107 -11.63 -8.86 -24.92
N ALA A 108 -11.62 -9.68 -25.97
CA ALA A 108 -11.58 -11.13 -25.83
C ALA A 108 -10.28 -11.61 -25.14
N GLU A 109 -9.14 -11.00 -25.48
CA GLU A 109 -7.87 -11.28 -24.82
C GLU A 109 -7.90 -10.81 -23.36
N CYS A 110 -8.41 -9.62 -23.07
CA CYS A 110 -8.55 -9.11 -21.69
C CYS A 110 -9.45 -10.00 -20.82
N THR A 111 -10.57 -10.46 -21.38
CA THR A 111 -11.53 -11.30 -20.67
C THR A 111 -10.96 -12.68 -20.39
N SER A 112 -10.11 -13.21 -21.27
CA SER A 112 -9.44 -14.50 -21.05
C SER A 112 -8.47 -14.49 -19.86
N LEU A 113 -7.99 -13.32 -19.45
CA LEU A 113 -7.09 -13.12 -18.31
C LEU A 113 -7.84 -12.85 -17.00
N ALA A 114 -9.12 -12.50 -17.07
CA ALA A 114 -9.99 -12.31 -15.92
C ALA A 114 -10.55 -13.67 -15.46
N THR A 115 -9.68 -14.48 -14.86
CA THR A 115 -10.03 -15.72 -14.14
C THR A 115 -10.05 -15.46 -12.65
#